data_AF-A0A947RPA5-F1
#
_entry.id   AF-A0A947RPA5-F1
#
_cell.length_a   1.000
_cell.length_b   1.000
_cell.length_c   1.000
_cell.angle_alpha   90.00
_cell.angle_beta   90.00
_cell.angle_gamma   90.00
#
_symmetry.space_group_name_H-M   'P 1'
#
loop_
_entity.id
_entity.type
_entity.pdbx_description
1 polymer ?
#
loop_
_entity_poly.entity_id
_entity_poly.type
_entity_poly.pdbx_seq_one_letter_code
_entity_poly.pdbx_strand_id
1 'polypeptide(L)'
;MMIRRVPAVRRTPFVMESNLTRLFDEMFSDFHRIGTDVFPSFGQTDVYEKDQSLLFETELPGVKKDEIAIKVEDDKLIISGEVKRNEQIDRESYFRMGRRYGQFQRSFPLPVDLIQKDQIKAKFEDGILTITAPMKESIVEQAKPFEIAVE
;
A
#
# COMPACT_ATOMS: atom_id res chain seq x y z
N MET A 1 20.93 -15.61 10.46
CA MET A 1 20.06 -14.79 9.60
C MET A 1 18.81 -14.49 10.41
N MET A 2 18.78 -13.33 11.10
CA MET A 2 17.65 -12.96 11.95
C MET A 2 16.53 -12.42 11.06
N ILE A 3 15.48 -13.20 10.89
CA ILE A 3 14.20 -12.73 10.38
C ILE A 3 13.70 -11.73 11.42
N ARG A 4 13.86 -10.42 11.17
CA ARG A 4 13.15 -9.39 11.91
C ARG A 4 11.67 -9.61 11.59
N ARG A 5 10.96 -10.34 12.45
CA ARG A 5 9.50 -10.31 12.46
C ARG A 5 9.11 -8.85 12.59
N VAL A 6 8.31 -8.35 11.65
CA VAL A 6 7.59 -7.08 11.81
C VAL A 6 7.02 -7.10 13.23
N PRO A 7 7.29 -6.09 14.07
CA PRO A 7 6.81 -6.12 15.45
C PRO A 7 5.30 -6.36 15.39
N ALA A 8 4.82 -7.34 16.17
CA ALA A 8 3.40 -7.53 16.35
C ALA A 8 2.82 -6.16 16.66
N VAL A 9 1.90 -5.70 15.80
CA VAL A 9 1.18 -4.43 15.96
C VAL A 9 0.85 -4.32 17.45
N ARG A 10 1.46 -3.34 18.13
CA ARG A 10 1.35 -3.17 19.57
C ARG A 10 -0.13 -2.97 19.88
N ARG A 11 -0.84 -4.03 20.26
CA ARG A 11 -2.13 -3.94 20.92
C ARG A 11 -1.88 -3.48 22.35
N THR A 12 -1.57 -2.20 22.53
CA THR A 12 -1.53 -1.58 23.86
C THR A 12 -2.93 -1.13 24.25
N PRO A 13 -3.41 -1.43 25.46
CA PRO A 13 -4.85 -1.35 25.79
C PRO A 13 -5.35 0.06 26.13
N PHE A 14 -4.58 1.12 25.89
CA PHE A 14 -4.96 2.50 26.26
C PHE A 14 -4.52 3.55 25.23
N VAL A 15 -4.71 3.27 23.93
CA VAL A 15 -4.81 4.32 22.92
C VAL A 15 -6.27 4.41 22.56
N MET A 16 -6.88 5.56 22.88
CA MET A 16 -8.22 5.94 22.47
C MET A 16 -8.38 5.60 20.98
N GLU A 17 -9.21 4.60 20.67
CA GLU A 17 -9.42 4.14 19.29
C GLU A 17 -10.02 5.30 18.50
N SER A 18 -9.19 5.94 17.66
CA SER A 18 -9.73 6.77 16.60
C SER A 18 -10.45 5.85 15.61
N ASN A 19 -11.54 6.33 15.02
CA ASN A 19 -12.25 5.61 13.95
C ASN A 19 -11.31 5.17 12.81
N LEU A 20 -10.17 5.86 12.65
CA LEU A 20 -9.09 5.51 11.72
C LEU A 20 -8.46 4.15 12.03
N THR A 21 -8.09 3.87 13.28
CA THR A 21 -7.40 2.62 13.64
C THR A 21 -8.26 1.40 13.32
N ARG A 22 -9.56 1.48 13.60
CA ARG A 22 -10.52 0.41 13.29
C ARG A 22 -10.74 0.25 11.78
N LEU A 23 -10.81 1.35 11.04
CA LEU A 23 -10.89 1.33 9.58
C LEU A 23 -9.64 0.71 8.96
N PHE A 24 -8.45 1.02 9.48
CA PHE A 24 -7.20 0.42 9.05
C PHE A 24 -7.16 -1.08 9.35
N ASP A 25 -7.54 -1.51 10.56
CA ASP A 25 -7.61 -2.93 10.90
C ASP A 25 -8.57 -3.70 9.98
N GLU A 26 -9.71 -3.08 9.61
CA GLU A 26 -10.65 -3.64 8.63
C GLU A 26 -10.05 -3.72 7.23
N MET A 27 -9.41 -2.65 6.76
CA MET A 27 -8.69 -2.63 5.48
C MET A 27 -7.56 -3.67 5.41
N PHE A 28 -6.71 -3.76 6.44
CA PHE A 28 -5.59 -4.71 6.53
C PHE A 28 -6.06 -6.17 6.71
N SER A 29 -7.22 -6.38 7.34
CA SER A 29 -7.88 -7.69 7.38
C SER A 29 -8.35 -8.11 5.99
N ASP A 30 -8.91 -7.19 5.22
CA ASP A 30 -9.35 -7.44 3.84
C ASP A 30 -8.19 -7.59 2.85
N PHE A 31 -7.07 -6.91 3.07
CA PHE A 31 -5.82 -7.14 2.31
C PHE A 31 -5.38 -8.60 2.32
N HIS A 32 -5.56 -9.31 3.44
CA HIS A 32 -5.22 -10.73 3.54
C HIS A 32 -6.26 -11.65 2.87
N ARG A 33 -7.45 -11.14 2.53
CA ARG A 33 -8.55 -11.89 1.90
C ARG A 33 -8.68 -11.62 0.40
N ILE A 34 -8.28 -10.44 -0.08
CA ILE A 34 -8.34 -10.04 -1.49
C ILE A 34 -7.15 -10.63 -2.24
N GLY A 35 -7.24 -11.92 -2.55
CA GLY A 35 -6.32 -12.63 -3.44
C GLY A 35 -6.56 -12.31 -4.92
N THR A 36 -6.62 -11.03 -5.29
CA THR A 36 -6.79 -10.60 -6.71
C THR A 36 -5.46 -10.32 -7.42
N ASP A 37 -4.33 -10.56 -6.76
CA ASP A 37 -3.02 -10.29 -7.35
C ASP A 37 -2.69 -11.31 -8.45
N VAL A 38 -2.71 -10.84 -9.70
CA VAL A 38 -2.21 -11.58 -10.85
C VAL A 38 -0.67 -11.57 -10.75
N PHE A 39 -0.12 -12.67 -10.21
CA PHE A 39 1.30 -12.92 -9.92
C PHE A 39 1.87 -12.25 -8.65
N PRO A 40 2.03 -12.98 -7.53
CA PRO A 40 2.53 -12.43 -6.27
C PRO A 40 4.03 -12.07 -6.27
N SER A 41 4.75 -12.15 -7.40
CA SER A 41 6.21 -12.03 -7.43
C SER A 41 6.76 -10.61 -7.62
N PHE A 42 5.92 -9.61 -7.91
CA PHE A 42 6.33 -8.22 -8.13
C PHE A 42 5.46 -7.22 -7.38
N GLY A 43 5.99 -6.01 -7.18
CA GLY A 43 5.28 -4.95 -6.47
C GLY A 43 5.03 -5.33 -5.01
N GLN A 44 6.08 -5.70 -4.27
CA GLN A 44 5.97 -5.74 -2.82
C GLN A 44 5.76 -4.32 -2.34
N THR A 45 4.75 -4.13 -1.49
CA THR A 45 4.30 -2.80 -1.11
C THR A 45 4.18 -2.68 0.39
N ASP A 46 4.84 -1.67 0.93
CA ASP A 46 4.61 -1.20 2.29
C ASP A 46 3.48 -0.17 2.26
N VAL A 47 2.55 -0.27 3.21
CA VAL A 47 1.41 0.64 3.37
C VAL A 47 1.41 1.17 4.78
N TYR A 48 1.47 2.49 4.95
CA TYR A 48 1.56 3.10 6.26
C TYR A 48 1.01 4.53 6.29
N GLU A 49 0.60 4.98 7.46
CA GLU A 49 0.22 6.39 7.70
C GLU A 49 1.44 7.21 8.13
N LYS A 50 1.56 8.41 7.58
CA LYS A 50 2.51 9.43 8.04
C LYS A 50 1.99 10.82 7.68
N ASP A 51 2.13 11.78 8.60
CA ASP A 51 1.79 13.18 8.36
C ASP A 51 0.37 13.37 7.77
N GLN A 52 -0.64 12.71 8.37
CA GLN A 52 -2.04 12.68 7.92
C GLN A 52 -2.23 12.24 6.45
N SER A 53 -1.31 11.43 5.95
CA SER A 53 -1.36 10.86 4.61
C SER A 53 -1.24 9.35 4.69
N LEU A 54 -1.93 8.65 3.80
CA LEU A 54 -1.71 7.24 3.54
C LEU A 54 -0.64 7.09 2.45
N LEU A 55 0.43 6.36 2.74
CA LEU A 55 1.55 6.13 1.83
C LEU A 55 1.58 4.68 1.38
N PHE A 56 1.88 4.49 0.09
CA PHE A 56 2.12 3.19 -0.52
C PHE A 56 3.51 3.22 -1.16
N GLU A 57 4.43 2.40 -0.69
CA GLU A 57 5.78 2.28 -1.23
C GLU A 57 5.95 0.92 -1.89
N THR A 58 6.01 0.89 -3.21
CA THR A 58 6.03 -0.33 -4.01
C THR A 58 7.36 -0.53 -4.72
N GLU A 59 8.02 -1.66 -4.49
CA GLU A 59 9.25 -2.02 -5.20
C GLU A 59 8.96 -2.50 -6.63
N LEU A 60 9.43 -1.72 -7.62
CA LEU A 60 9.27 -1.98 -9.06
C LEU A 60 10.63 -1.90 -9.81
N PRO A 61 11.64 -2.70 -9.42
CA PRO A 61 12.96 -2.65 -10.05
C PRO A 61 12.90 -3.08 -11.53
N GLY A 62 13.46 -2.24 -12.40
CA GLY A 62 13.56 -2.53 -13.84
C GLY A 62 12.28 -2.23 -14.63
N VAL A 63 11.26 -1.62 -14.02
CA VAL A 63 10.09 -1.08 -14.72
C VAL A 63 10.40 0.36 -15.12
N LYS A 64 10.01 0.76 -16.34
CA LYS A 64 10.12 2.16 -16.76
C LYS A 64 8.94 2.96 -16.25
N LYS A 65 9.15 4.24 -15.95
CA LYS A 65 8.10 5.12 -15.38
C LYS A 65 6.83 5.19 -16.24
N ASP A 66 6.99 5.21 -17.55
CA ASP A 66 5.92 5.23 -18.55
C ASP A 66 5.15 3.91 -18.66
N GLU A 67 5.69 2.82 -18.12
CA GLU A 67 5.03 1.51 -18.07
C GLU A 67 4.28 1.28 -16.74
N ILE A 68 4.30 2.25 -15.82
CA ILE A 68 3.56 2.20 -14.55
C ILE A 68 2.22 2.93 -14.72
N ALA A 69 1.13 2.21 -14.46
CA ALA A 69 -0.22 2.77 -14.44
C ALA A 69 -0.80 2.72 -13.02
N ILE A 70 -1.27 3.87 -12.54
CA ILE A 70 -1.91 4.04 -11.23
C ILE A 70 -3.35 4.49 -11.48
N LYS A 71 -4.31 3.79 -10.88
CA LYS A 71 -5.74 4.09 -10.99
C LYS A 71 -6.39 4.04 -9.61
N VAL A 72 -7.46 4.80 -9.44
CA VAL A 72 -8.38 4.64 -8.32
C VAL A 72 -9.74 4.28 -8.90
N GLU A 73 -10.25 3.10 -8.58
CA GLU A 73 -11.51 2.54 -9.10
C GLU A 73 -12.13 1.66 -8.01
N ASP A 74 -13.44 1.73 -7.82
CA ASP A 74 -14.20 0.93 -6.83
C ASP A 74 -13.56 0.89 -5.43
N ASP A 75 -13.23 2.06 -4.89
CA ASP A 75 -12.56 2.23 -3.59
C ASP A 75 -11.24 1.47 -3.45
N LYS A 76 -10.53 1.30 -4.57
CA LYS A 76 -9.22 0.65 -4.62
C LYS A 76 -8.21 1.50 -5.37
N LEU A 77 -7.02 1.63 -4.80
CA LEU A 77 -5.81 2.03 -5.51
C LEU A 77 -5.25 0.83 -6.25
N ILE A 78 -5.13 0.93 -7.57
CA ILE A 78 -4.64 -0.12 -8.45
C ILE A 78 -3.30 0.34 -9.04
N ILE A 79 -2.25 -0.44 -8.80
CA ILE A 79 -0.91 -0.24 -9.35
C ILE A 79 -0.65 -1.36 -10.34
N SER A 80 -0.34 -1.03 -11.59
CA SER A 80 -0.13 -2.02 -12.65
C SER A 80 1.03 -1.63 -13.54
N GLY A 81 1.59 -2.61 -14.24
CA GLY A 81 2.67 -2.39 -15.20
C GLY A 81 3.26 -3.69 -15.72
N GLU A 82 4.41 -3.59 -16.38
CA GLU A 82 5.10 -4.73 -16.96
C GLU A 82 6.61 -4.66 -16.73
N VAL A 83 7.20 -5.76 -16.27
CA VAL A 83 8.65 -5.93 -16.22
C VAL A 83 9.08 -6.67 -17.49
N LYS A 84 9.60 -5.93 -18.46
CA LYS A 84 10.06 -6.50 -19.73
C LYS A 84 11.50 -6.99 -19.68
N ARG A 85 11.80 -7.91 -20.59
CA ARG A 85 13.17 -8.33 -20.87
C ARG A 85 13.56 -7.87 -22.28
N ASN A 86 14.68 -7.17 -22.37
CA ASN A 86 15.16 -6.63 -23.65
C ASN A 86 15.74 -7.71 -24.57
N GLU A 87 16.20 -8.85 -24.02
CA GLU A 87 16.82 -9.94 -24.78
C GLU A 87 16.09 -11.26 -24.57
N GLN A 88 15.82 -11.95 -25.68
CA GLN A 88 15.25 -13.29 -25.66
C GLN A 88 16.41 -14.30 -25.64
N ILE A 89 16.78 -14.72 -24.43
CA ILE A 89 17.76 -15.81 -24.23
C ILE A 89 17.01 -17.13 -24.10
N ASP A 90 17.47 -18.14 -24.82
CA ASP A 90 16.94 -19.49 -24.75
C ASP A 90 17.04 -20.06 -23.34
N ARG A 91 16.01 -20.80 -22.92
CA ARG A 91 15.94 -21.37 -21.56
C ARG A 91 17.10 -22.32 -21.26
N GLU A 92 17.63 -22.99 -22.27
CA GLU A 92 18.74 -23.93 -22.14
C GLU A 92 20.08 -23.23 -21.87
N SER A 93 20.20 -21.94 -22.20
CA SER A 93 21.41 -21.15 -21.93
C SER A 93 21.51 -20.67 -20.48
N TYR A 94 20.51 -20.94 -19.64
CA TYR A 94 20.52 -20.53 -18.24
C TYR A 94 21.10 -21.60 -17.33
N PHE A 95 22.16 -21.23 -16.60
CA PHE A 95 22.53 -21.96 -15.39
C PHE A 95 21.55 -21.70 -14.23
N ARG A 96 20.94 -20.51 -14.19
CA ARG A 96 19.89 -20.14 -13.21
C ARG A 96 19.09 -18.93 -13.67
N MET A 97 17.77 -18.97 -13.51
CA MET A 97 16.87 -17.84 -13.74
C MET A 97 16.27 -17.36 -12.40
N GLY A 98 16.82 -16.28 -11.84
CA GLY A 98 16.37 -15.72 -10.55
C GLY A 98 15.41 -14.52 -10.67
N ARG A 99 15.48 -13.78 -11.78
CA ARG A 99 14.59 -12.65 -12.07
C ARG A 99 13.27 -13.17 -12.64
N ARG A 100 12.17 -12.55 -12.24
CA ARG A 100 10.85 -12.74 -12.84
C ARG A 100 10.64 -11.66 -13.92
N TYR A 101 9.70 -11.88 -14.83
CA TYR A 101 9.31 -10.93 -15.87
C TYR A 101 7.82 -11.11 -16.15
N GLY A 102 7.19 -10.09 -16.72
CA GLY A 102 5.78 -10.10 -17.09
C GLY A 102 4.97 -8.97 -16.46
N GLN A 103 3.67 -9.02 -16.69
CA GLN A 103 2.72 -8.04 -16.18
C GLN A 103 2.45 -8.27 -14.69
N PHE A 104 2.23 -7.17 -13.97
CA PHE A 104 1.82 -7.20 -12.58
C PHE A 104 0.64 -6.24 -12.38
N GLN A 105 -0.20 -6.59 -11.40
CA GLN A 105 -1.24 -5.71 -10.89
C GLN A 105 -1.40 -5.97 -9.40
N ARG A 106 -1.36 -4.90 -8.61
CA ARG A 106 -1.65 -4.90 -7.18
C ARG A 106 -2.82 -3.97 -6.91
N SER A 107 -3.72 -4.40 -6.05
CA SER A 107 -4.89 -3.62 -5.66
C SER A 107 -4.94 -3.46 -4.15
N PHE A 108 -5.08 -2.22 -3.72
CA PHE A 108 -5.09 -1.80 -2.34
C PHE A 108 -6.44 -1.15 -2.06
N PRO A 109 -7.22 -1.57 -1.06
CA PRO A 109 -8.33 -0.76 -0.60
C PRO A 109 -7.87 0.68 -0.33
N LEU A 110 -8.70 1.64 -0.70
CA LEU A 110 -8.46 3.07 -0.51
C LEU A 110 -9.80 3.72 -0.14
N PRO A 111 -9.98 4.23 1.10
CA PRO A 111 -11.23 4.80 1.56
C PRO A 111 -11.41 6.19 0.94
N VAL A 112 -11.91 6.24 -0.29
CA VAL A 112 -11.87 7.45 -1.13
C VAL A 112 -12.58 8.64 -0.51
N ASP A 113 -13.55 8.39 0.36
CA ASP A 113 -14.30 9.43 1.07
C ASP A 113 -13.46 10.17 2.10
N LEU A 114 -12.41 9.53 2.61
CA LEU A 114 -11.48 10.08 3.60
C LEU A 114 -10.24 10.69 2.93
N ILE A 115 -10.10 10.58 1.60
CA ILE A 115 -8.91 11.03 0.87
C ILE A 115 -9.18 12.30 0.06
N GLN A 116 -8.23 13.22 0.07
CA GLN A 116 -8.20 14.39 -0.80
C GLN A 116 -7.73 13.98 -2.21
N LYS A 117 -8.67 13.48 -3.02
CA LYS A 117 -8.40 12.87 -4.35
C LYS A 117 -7.49 13.73 -5.25
N ASP A 118 -7.76 15.03 -5.34
CA ASP A 118 -7.03 15.95 -6.21
C ASP A 118 -5.60 16.24 -5.74
N GLN A 119 -5.23 15.78 -4.54
CA GLN A 119 -3.91 15.97 -3.95
C GLN A 119 -3.09 14.68 -3.88
N ILE A 120 -3.61 13.57 -4.42
CA ILE A 120 -2.84 12.34 -4.53
C ILE A 120 -1.64 12.59 -5.45
N LYS A 121 -0.45 12.22 -4.98
CA LYS A 121 0.80 12.36 -5.72
C LYS A 121 1.50 11.02 -5.83
N ALA A 122 2.21 10.82 -6.93
CA ALA A 122 3.05 9.65 -7.15
C ALA A 122 4.47 10.09 -7.56
N LYS A 123 5.48 9.48 -6.94
CA LYS A 123 6.89 9.66 -7.26
C LYS A 123 7.52 8.30 -7.53
N PHE A 124 8.32 8.21 -8.58
CA PHE A 124 9.08 7.00 -8.91
C PHE A 124 10.55 7.35 -9.02
N GLU A 125 11.35 6.78 -8.12
CA GLU A 125 12.79 7.05 -8.01
C GLU A 125 13.48 5.77 -7.54
N ASP A 126 14.65 5.46 -8.11
CA ASP A 126 15.49 4.31 -7.74
C ASP A 126 14.78 2.94 -7.70
N GLY A 127 13.75 2.77 -8.54
CA GLY A 127 12.97 1.53 -8.61
C GLY A 127 11.90 1.40 -7.53
N ILE A 128 11.62 2.46 -6.77
CA ILE A 128 10.55 2.51 -5.76
C ILE A 128 9.49 3.52 -6.19
N LEU A 129 8.24 3.06 -6.22
CA LEU A 129 7.06 3.90 -6.43
C LEU A 129 6.46 4.29 -5.09
N THR A 130 6.47 5.58 -4.78
CA THR A 130 5.82 6.15 -3.61
C THR A 130 4.55 6.88 -4.03
N ILE A 131 3.40 6.44 -3.52
CA ILE A 131 2.11 7.12 -3.68
C ILE A 131 1.73 7.73 -2.34
N THR A 132 1.41 9.03 -2.33
CA THR A 132 0.98 9.76 -1.14
C THR A 132 -0.46 10.21 -1.34
N ALA A 133 -1.36 9.76 -0.48
CA ALA A 133 -2.77 10.08 -0.48
C ALA A 133 -3.14 10.85 0.80
N PRO A 134 -3.23 12.19 0.76
CA PRO A 134 -3.58 13.00 1.93
C PRO A 134 -5.00 12.71 2.41
N MET A 135 -5.19 12.60 3.73
CA MET A 135 -6.51 12.40 4.33
C MET A 135 -7.23 13.73 4.55
N LYS A 136 -8.55 13.71 4.57
CA LYS A 136 -9.39 14.86 4.97
C LYS A 136 -9.31 15.00 6.50
N GLU A 137 -9.18 16.23 7.01
CA GLU A 137 -8.95 16.54 8.43
C GLU A 137 -10.06 16.04 9.40
N SER A 138 -11.23 15.62 8.91
CA SER A 138 -12.46 15.38 9.68
C SER A 138 -12.47 14.12 10.57
N ILE A 139 -11.32 13.57 10.96
CA ILE A 139 -11.26 12.29 11.71
C ILE A 139 -10.44 12.41 13.01
N VAL A 140 -9.82 13.57 13.28
CA VAL A 140 -9.04 13.78 14.51
C VAL A 140 -9.85 14.51 15.59
N GLU A 141 -10.95 15.17 15.26
CA GLU A 141 -11.84 15.81 16.24
C GLU A 141 -13.04 14.92 16.55
N GLN A 142 -12.98 14.18 17.66
CA GLN A 142 -14.05 14.08 18.68
C GLN A 142 -13.83 12.85 19.57
N ALA A 143 -12.91 12.99 20.52
CA ALA A 143 -13.01 12.27 21.78
C ALA A 143 -12.33 13.11 22.88
N LYS A 144 -12.79 14.35 23.09
CA LYS A 144 -12.52 15.00 24.38
C LYS A 144 -13.48 14.37 25.38
N PRO A 145 -12.98 13.69 26.44
CA PRO A 145 -13.83 13.24 27.52
C PRO A 145 -14.57 14.46 28.10
N PHE A 146 -15.87 14.35 28.29
CA PHE A 146 -16.62 15.29 29.11
C PHE A 146 -16.95 14.60 30.43
N GLU A 147 -16.66 15.27 31.53
CA GLU A 147 -16.92 14.76 32.86
C GLU A 147 -18.40 14.93 33.19
N ILE A 148 -19.02 13.88 33.71
CA ILE A 148 -20.38 13.91 34.26
C ILE A 148 -20.23 13.91 35.77
N ALA A 149 -20.74 14.96 36.43
CA ALA A 149 -20.79 15.01 37.88
C ALA A 149 -21.83 14.00 38.41
N VAL A 150 -21.46 13.25 39.43
CA VAL A 150 -22.35 12.32 40.14
C VAL A 150 -23.09 13.10 41.23
N GLU A 151 -24.42 13.00 41.24
CA GLU A 151 -25.28 13.46 42.35
C GLU A 151 -25.37 12.43 43.48
#